data_AF-A0A842MY06-F1
#
_entry.id   AF-A0A842MY06-F1
#
_cell.length_a   1.000
_cell.length_b   1.000
_cell.length_c   1.000
_cell.angle_alpha   90.00
_cell.angle_beta   90.00
_cell.angle_gamma   90.00
#
_symmetry.space_group_name_H-M   'P 1'
#
loop_
_entity.id
_entity.type
_entity.pdbx_description
1 polymer ?
#
loop_
_entity_poly.entity_id
_entity_poly.type
_entity_poly.pdbx_seq_one_letter_code
_entity_poly.pdbx_strand_id
1 'polypeptide(L)'
;MSEKIFLVDQSTDFSKCIAIFRRENCKIITFDYKSHKILKKEKVNHVISETFLDNEKLEQIQLEVLKLSEWYNHDLIKEILIYDGIQIGELFRSEFHNFLIPFIKKVYEINQIKIRFEDSNIICSSNIFEIANEIFKNPSRLETGGIYNKLEDDEIQYNVFNKIDIKISKENFQKLKRFSEIALKKFLKKNKVKNYEKTGAFVEFDTIKFESLFQNVSKFPLKIFSYNRRRPSIWNKKTFSIVKNSNIIPYSDHNYEAKEGDLDDAKKIYTDILNIFDNLSFLQEYFIFDGQSFGKSLRPYLLKILERKISDAIKEIKMAKEFISSSKLSFIVILSESGFTEQIMMKLARRNNIQVILLQHGLFFYSDDAIEYNKLAGVLPQFSDKFFAWGNNPKKYAVSTGFPKEKIFEIGNMNLERKFMKKKETFTKKKVLLLATGPKNQHHTGVNVRELERFEDIVYD
;
A
#
# COMPACT_ATOMS: atom_id res chain seq x y z
N MET A 1 -24.84 -19.21 -34.62
CA MET A 1 -24.66 -19.20 -33.15
C MET A 1 -23.80 -18.00 -32.82
N SER A 2 -24.17 -17.21 -31.80
CA SER A 2 -23.29 -16.15 -31.29
C SER A 2 -21.96 -16.76 -30.83
N GLU A 3 -20.86 -16.07 -31.13
CA GLU A 3 -19.52 -16.49 -30.71
C GLU A 3 -19.46 -16.53 -29.18
N LYS A 4 -18.94 -17.62 -28.61
CA LYS A 4 -18.72 -17.72 -27.15
C LYS A 4 -17.37 -17.12 -26.81
N ILE A 5 -17.36 -16.15 -25.89
CA ILE A 5 -16.13 -15.51 -25.42
C ILE A 5 -15.98 -15.71 -23.92
N PHE A 6 -14.86 -16.32 -23.54
CA PHE A 6 -14.46 -16.54 -22.17
C PHE A 6 -13.51 -15.43 -21.71
N LEU A 7 -13.92 -14.68 -20.69
CA LEU A 7 -13.10 -13.66 -20.02
C LEU A 7 -12.60 -14.25 -18.70
N VAL A 8 -11.32 -14.62 -18.64
CA VAL A 8 -10.76 -15.40 -17.52
C VAL A 8 -9.64 -14.65 -16.81
N ASP A 9 -9.55 -14.85 -15.50
CA ASP A 9 -8.45 -14.36 -14.69
C ASP A 9 -8.05 -15.38 -13.61
N GLN A 10 -7.13 -15.02 -12.72
CA GLN A 10 -6.58 -15.90 -11.70
C GLN A 10 -7.61 -16.49 -10.72
N SER A 11 -8.85 -15.98 -10.72
CA SER A 11 -9.97 -16.57 -10.00
C SER A 11 -10.57 -17.79 -10.70
N THR A 12 -10.17 -18.10 -11.94
CA THR A 12 -10.63 -19.27 -12.69
C THR A 12 -9.96 -20.57 -12.23
N ASP A 13 -10.77 -21.58 -11.96
CA ASP A 13 -10.41 -22.98 -11.75
C ASP A 13 -10.13 -23.64 -13.11
N PHE A 14 -8.93 -23.35 -13.63
CA PHE A 14 -8.46 -23.89 -14.89
C PHE A 14 -8.50 -25.43 -14.94
N SER A 15 -8.43 -26.13 -13.80
CA SER A 15 -8.51 -27.60 -13.77
C SER A 15 -9.81 -28.14 -14.37
N LYS A 16 -10.92 -27.39 -14.21
CA LYS A 16 -12.24 -27.75 -14.76
C LYS A 16 -12.49 -27.15 -16.15
N CYS A 17 -11.85 -26.04 -16.47
CA CYS A 17 -12.18 -25.26 -17.67
C CYS A 17 -11.39 -25.70 -18.91
N ILE A 18 -10.17 -26.23 -18.75
CA ILE A 18 -9.28 -26.60 -19.87
C ILE A 18 -9.94 -27.58 -20.85
N ALA A 19 -10.70 -28.54 -20.35
CA ALA A 19 -11.40 -29.50 -21.20
C ALA A 19 -12.49 -28.83 -22.06
N ILE A 20 -13.18 -27.82 -21.52
CA ILE A 20 -14.20 -27.04 -22.24
C ILE A 20 -13.52 -26.20 -23.32
N PHE A 21 -12.45 -25.49 -22.95
CA PHE A 21 -11.68 -24.62 -23.84
C PHE A 21 -11.09 -25.35 -25.06
N ARG A 22 -10.76 -26.63 -24.93
CA ARG A 22 -10.26 -27.45 -26.06
C ARG A 22 -11.36 -28.00 -26.96
N ARG A 23 -12.60 -28.11 -26.48
CA ARG A 23 -13.71 -28.76 -27.19
C ARG A 23 -14.64 -27.75 -27.86
N GLU A 24 -14.85 -26.59 -27.25
CA GLU A 24 -15.75 -25.57 -27.78
C GLU A 24 -15.01 -24.66 -28.77
N ASN A 25 -15.67 -24.33 -29.88
CA ASN A 25 -15.23 -23.22 -30.72
C ASN A 25 -15.51 -21.90 -29.98
N CYS A 26 -14.52 -21.44 -29.23
CA CYS A 26 -14.63 -20.29 -28.36
C CYS A 26 -13.37 -19.43 -28.41
N LYS A 27 -13.54 -18.16 -28.06
CA LYS A 27 -12.43 -17.24 -27.88
C LYS A 27 -12.15 -17.06 -26.40
N ILE A 28 -10.88 -17.13 -26.01
CA ILE A 28 -10.47 -17.00 -24.62
C ILE A 28 -9.60 -15.77 -24.49
N ILE A 29 -9.95 -14.89 -23.56
CA ILE A 29 -9.22 -13.66 -23.26
C ILE A 29 -8.79 -13.70 -21.79
N THR A 30 -7.48 -13.67 -21.54
CA THR A 30 -6.89 -13.68 -20.19
C THR A 30 -6.58 -12.27 -19.71
N PHE A 31 -6.94 -11.95 -18.46
CA PHE A 31 -6.75 -10.62 -17.86
C PHE A 31 -5.57 -10.52 -16.88
N ASP A 32 -4.78 -11.59 -16.74
CA ASP A 32 -3.61 -11.58 -15.89
C ASP A 32 -2.55 -12.58 -16.36
N TYR A 33 -1.34 -12.36 -15.85
CA TYR A 33 -0.15 -13.14 -16.18
C TYR A 33 -0.23 -14.62 -15.78
N LYS A 34 -0.83 -14.92 -14.62
CA LYS A 34 -0.91 -16.29 -14.11
C LYS A 34 -1.81 -17.13 -15.03
N SER A 35 -2.97 -16.58 -15.41
CA SER A 35 -3.91 -17.19 -16.35
C SER A 35 -3.28 -17.43 -17.73
N HIS A 36 -2.59 -16.42 -18.27
CA HIS A 36 -1.82 -16.51 -19.52
C HIS A 36 -0.82 -17.67 -19.48
N LYS A 37 0.01 -17.76 -18.43
CA LYS A 37 1.01 -18.83 -18.30
C LYS A 37 0.39 -20.22 -18.16
N ILE A 38 -0.75 -20.35 -17.46
CA ILE A 38 -1.48 -21.62 -17.36
C ILE A 38 -1.95 -22.07 -18.74
N LEU A 39 -2.62 -21.20 -19.50
CA LEU A 39 -3.14 -21.56 -20.83
C LEU A 39 -2.02 -21.80 -21.86
N LYS A 40 -0.92 -21.03 -21.80
CA LYS A 40 0.28 -21.24 -22.64
C LYS A 40 0.90 -22.61 -22.38
N LYS A 41 1.02 -23.01 -21.11
CA LYS A 41 1.52 -24.35 -20.71
C LYS A 41 0.60 -25.47 -21.21
N GLU A 42 -0.71 -25.27 -21.11
CA GLU A 42 -1.73 -26.22 -21.57
C GLU A 42 -1.96 -26.18 -23.09
N LYS A 43 -1.20 -25.37 -23.84
CA LYS A 43 -1.32 -25.22 -25.30
C LYS A 43 -2.76 -24.90 -25.73
N VAL A 44 -3.48 -24.13 -24.93
CA VAL A 44 -4.82 -23.63 -25.26
C VAL A 44 -4.68 -22.31 -25.99
N ASN A 45 -5.33 -22.16 -27.15
CA ASN A 45 -5.29 -20.91 -27.91
C ASN A 45 -6.06 -19.81 -27.16
N HIS A 46 -5.43 -18.66 -26.96
CA HIS A 46 -6.00 -17.54 -26.20
C HIS A 46 -5.32 -16.23 -26.59
N VAL A 47 -5.92 -15.13 -26.17
CA VAL A 47 -5.41 -13.78 -26.36
C VAL A 47 -5.29 -13.09 -25.00
N ILE A 48 -4.28 -12.26 -24.79
CA ILE A 48 -4.17 -11.43 -23.58
C ILE A 48 -5.00 -10.15 -23.72
N SER A 49 -5.65 -9.70 -22.64
CA SER A 49 -6.51 -8.51 -22.67
C SER A 49 -5.75 -7.24 -23.05
N GLU A 50 -4.44 -7.18 -22.79
CA GLU A 50 -3.59 -6.06 -23.23
C GLU A 50 -3.46 -5.93 -24.76
N THR A 51 -3.99 -6.86 -25.56
CA THR A 51 -4.15 -6.65 -27.02
C THR A 51 -5.19 -5.61 -27.38
N PHE A 52 -6.06 -5.22 -26.44
CA PHE A 52 -7.08 -4.19 -26.60
C PHE A 52 -6.65 -2.85 -25.98
N LEU A 53 -5.37 -2.71 -25.64
CA LEU A 53 -4.83 -1.54 -24.94
C LEU A 53 -3.47 -1.16 -25.56
N ASP A 54 -3.24 0.15 -25.73
CA ASP A 54 -1.97 0.71 -26.18
C ASP A 54 -1.28 1.51 -25.06
N ASN A 55 -0.04 1.92 -25.32
CA ASN A 55 0.78 2.64 -24.35
C ASN A 55 0.24 4.05 -24.04
N GLU A 56 -0.34 4.73 -25.02
CA GLU A 56 -0.94 6.06 -24.83
C GLU A 56 -2.11 5.97 -23.84
N LYS A 57 -2.98 4.97 -24.02
CA LYS A 57 -4.10 4.75 -23.12
C LYS A 57 -3.65 4.34 -21.73
N LEU A 58 -2.59 3.54 -21.60
CA LEU A 58 -1.99 3.22 -20.30
C LEU A 58 -1.53 4.46 -19.55
N GLU A 59 -0.96 5.44 -20.25
CA GLU A 59 -0.54 6.72 -19.66
C GLU A 59 -1.75 7.56 -19.24
N GLN A 60 -2.79 7.63 -20.07
CA GLN A 60 -4.06 8.29 -19.74
C GLN A 60 -4.71 7.70 -18.48
N ILE A 61 -4.75 6.36 -18.36
CA ILE A 61 -5.27 5.67 -17.16
C ILE A 61 -4.50 6.13 -15.92
N GLN A 62 -3.18 6.22 -15.97
CA GLN A 62 -2.38 6.60 -14.80
C GLN A 62 -2.69 8.01 -14.32
N LEU A 63 -2.71 8.96 -15.25
CA LEU A 63 -3.01 10.37 -14.95
C LEU A 63 -4.42 10.51 -14.38
N GLU A 64 -5.38 9.76 -14.92
CA GLU A 64 -6.76 9.83 -14.43
C GLU A 64 -6.92 9.16 -13.06
N VAL A 65 -6.24 8.03 -12.82
CA VAL A 65 -6.26 7.36 -11.51
C VAL A 65 -5.67 8.25 -10.42
N LEU A 66 -4.69 9.11 -10.69
CA LEU A 66 -4.19 10.09 -9.72
C LEU A 66 -5.29 11.03 -9.23
N LYS A 67 -6.14 11.53 -10.14
CA LYS A 67 -7.26 12.43 -9.83
C LYS A 67 -8.39 11.68 -9.14
N LEU A 68 -8.80 10.53 -9.69
CA LEU A 68 -9.90 9.73 -9.15
C LEU A 68 -9.59 9.19 -7.76
N SER A 69 -8.31 9.06 -7.40
CA SER A 69 -7.90 8.69 -6.04
C SER A 69 -8.18 9.76 -4.99
N GLU A 70 -8.48 11.00 -5.39
CA GLU A 70 -8.85 12.11 -4.51
C GLU A 70 -10.35 12.24 -4.27
N TRP A 71 -11.14 11.21 -4.63
CA TRP A 71 -12.61 11.21 -4.51
C TRP A 71 -13.12 11.72 -3.16
N TYR A 72 -12.42 11.39 -2.07
CA TYR A 72 -12.74 11.83 -0.71
C TYR A 72 -12.79 13.35 -0.50
N ASN A 73 -12.26 14.15 -1.42
CA ASN A 73 -12.32 15.61 -1.38
C ASN A 73 -13.62 16.18 -1.99
N HIS A 74 -14.47 15.35 -2.59
CA HIS A 74 -15.71 15.80 -3.21
C HIS A 74 -16.71 16.36 -2.19
N ASP A 75 -17.38 17.46 -2.53
CA ASP A 75 -18.22 18.23 -1.60
C ASP A 75 -19.34 17.41 -0.93
N LEU A 76 -19.89 16.42 -1.63
CA LEU A 76 -20.94 15.53 -1.09
C LEU A 76 -20.47 14.65 0.07
N ILE A 77 -19.17 14.33 0.14
CA ILE A 77 -18.64 13.31 1.07
C ILE A 77 -17.50 13.81 1.96
N LYS A 78 -16.86 14.93 1.61
CA LYS A 78 -15.65 15.40 2.29
C LYS A 78 -15.86 15.59 3.78
N GLU A 79 -16.98 16.18 4.19
CA GLU A 79 -17.29 16.48 5.59
C GLU A 79 -17.62 15.22 6.38
N ILE A 80 -18.24 14.22 5.74
CA ILE A 80 -18.61 12.94 6.35
C ILE A 80 -17.35 12.15 6.72
N LEU A 81 -16.33 12.19 5.86
CA LEU A 81 -15.07 11.46 6.05
C LEU A 81 -14.07 12.19 6.95
N ILE A 82 -14.41 13.36 7.51
CA ILE A 82 -13.55 14.05 8.47
C ILE A 82 -13.86 13.57 9.89
N TYR A 83 -12.86 12.98 10.54
CA TYR A 83 -12.94 12.59 11.95
C TYR A 83 -11.86 13.28 12.76
N ASP A 84 -12.25 14.03 13.80
CA ASP A 84 -11.33 14.87 14.61
C ASP A 84 -10.42 15.72 13.70
N GLY A 85 -10.99 16.32 12.64
CA GLY A 85 -10.29 17.13 11.62
C GLY A 85 -9.29 16.36 10.73
N ILE A 86 -9.29 15.03 10.75
CA ILE A 86 -8.44 14.17 9.90
C ILE A 86 -9.34 13.57 8.82
N GLN A 87 -8.99 13.84 7.55
CA GLN A 87 -9.65 13.26 6.38
C GLN A 87 -9.33 11.76 6.26
N ILE A 88 -10.31 10.90 6.51
CA ILE A 88 -10.18 9.43 6.51
C ILE A 88 -9.86 8.92 5.11
N GLY A 89 -10.48 9.48 4.07
CA GLY A 89 -10.26 9.01 2.69
C GLY A 89 -8.81 9.17 2.21
N GLU A 90 -8.12 10.21 2.69
CA GLU A 90 -6.71 10.48 2.37
C GLU A 90 -5.77 9.41 2.94
N LEU A 91 -6.12 8.81 4.09
CA LEU A 91 -5.25 7.88 4.82
C LEU A 91 -4.91 6.62 4.03
N PHE A 92 -5.76 6.25 3.07
CA PHE A 92 -5.56 5.09 2.20
C PHE A 92 -5.55 5.46 0.71
N ARG A 93 -5.37 6.75 0.37
CA ARG A 93 -5.31 7.22 -1.02
C ARG A 93 -4.31 6.44 -1.86
N SER A 94 -3.08 6.22 -1.36
CA SER A 94 -2.05 5.49 -2.11
C SER A 94 -2.41 4.02 -2.35
N GLU A 95 -3.07 3.38 -1.37
CA GLU A 95 -3.56 2.01 -1.51
C GLU A 95 -4.71 1.94 -2.51
N PHE A 96 -5.63 2.91 -2.46
CA PHE A 96 -6.75 3.02 -3.38
C PHE A 96 -6.28 3.31 -4.81
N HIS A 97 -5.31 4.21 -4.99
CA HIS A 97 -4.65 4.46 -6.28
C HIS A 97 -4.10 3.15 -6.88
N ASN A 98 -3.33 2.39 -6.11
CA ASN A 98 -2.75 1.13 -6.55
C ASN A 98 -3.81 0.08 -6.91
N PHE A 99 -4.96 0.10 -6.24
CA PHE A 99 -6.11 -0.74 -6.59
C PHE A 99 -6.79 -0.26 -7.88
N LEU A 100 -6.93 1.05 -8.06
CA LEU A 100 -7.71 1.65 -9.13
C LEU A 100 -7.03 1.51 -10.50
N ILE A 101 -5.69 1.50 -10.58
CA ILE A 101 -4.95 1.27 -11.84
C ILE A 101 -5.40 -0.03 -12.54
N PRO A 102 -5.23 -1.23 -11.95
CA PRO A 102 -5.63 -2.48 -12.61
C PRO A 102 -7.16 -2.59 -12.76
N PHE A 103 -7.93 -1.91 -11.93
CA PHE A 103 -9.39 -1.89 -12.05
C PHE A 103 -9.84 -1.13 -13.31
N ILE A 104 -9.40 0.12 -13.49
CA ILE A 104 -9.76 0.94 -14.66
C ILE A 104 -9.19 0.32 -15.94
N LYS A 105 -7.96 -0.20 -15.90
CA LYS A 105 -7.39 -0.98 -17.02
C LYS A 105 -8.33 -2.11 -17.45
N LYS A 106 -8.81 -2.92 -16.50
CA LYS A 106 -9.73 -4.03 -16.77
C LYS A 106 -11.07 -3.54 -17.33
N VAL A 107 -11.64 -2.47 -16.78
CA VAL A 107 -12.89 -1.86 -17.30
C VAL A 107 -12.71 -1.42 -18.75
N TYR A 108 -11.62 -0.71 -19.05
CA TYR A 108 -11.33 -0.26 -20.40
C TYR A 108 -11.18 -1.43 -21.38
N GLU A 109 -10.38 -2.43 -21.04
CA GLU A 109 -10.20 -3.63 -21.87
C GLU A 109 -11.53 -4.35 -22.14
N ILE A 110 -12.40 -4.46 -21.14
CA ILE A 110 -13.73 -5.06 -21.29
C ILE A 110 -14.62 -4.23 -22.22
N ASN A 111 -14.58 -2.91 -22.12
CA ASN A 111 -15.31 -2.02 -23.03
C ASN A 111 -14.84 -2.18 -24.48
N GLN A 112 -13.52 -2.28 -24.71
CA GLN A 112 -12.98 -2.53 -26.05
C GLN A 112 -13.39 -3.91 -26.59
N ILE A 113 -13.46 -4.93 -25.73
CA ILE A 113 -13.98 -6.25 -26.09
C ILE A 113 -15.46 -6.15 -26.47
N LYS A 114 -16.29 -5.40 -25.73
CA LYS A 114 -17.70 -5.18 -26.10
C LYS A 114 -17.84 -4.56 -27.48
N ILE A 115 -17.06 -3.53 -27.79
CA ILE A 115 -17.10 -2.87 -29.11
C ILE A 115 -16.74 -3.86 -30.23
N ARG A 116 -15.78 -4.75 -29.99
CA ARG A 116 -15.31 -5.71 -30.99
C ARG A 116 -16.21 -6.94 -31.13
N PHE A 117 -16.95 -7.29 -30.09
CA PHE A 117 -17.71 -8.53 -29.98
C PHE A 117 -19.12 -8.29 -29.41
N GLU A 118 -19.86 -7.34 -30.00
CA GLU A 118 -21.12 -6.80 -29.48
C GLU A 118 -22.21 -7.87 -29.23
N ASP A 119 -22.31 -8.87 -30.12
CA ASP A 119 -23.34 -9.93 -30.08
C ASP A 119 -22.86 -11.27 -29.49
N SER A 120 -21.69 -11.28 -28.83
CA SER A 120 -21.09 -12.51 -28.32
C SER A 120 -21.67 -12.95 -26.98
N ASN A 121 -21.77 -14.26 -26.78
CA ASN A 121 -22.14 -14.83 -25.49
C ASN A 121 -20.94 -14.76 -24.55
N ILE A 122 -20.98 -13.83 -23.60
CA ILE A 122 -19.90 -13.63 -22.64
C ILE A 122 -20.03 -14.59 -21.46
N ILE A 123 -18.97 -15.33 -21.19
CA ILE A 123 -18.81 -16.17 -20.01
C ILE A 123 -17.56 -15.68 -19.27
N CYS A 124 -17.67 -15.35 -17.99
CA CYS A 124 -16.57 -14.68 -17.28
C CYS A 124 -16.33 -15.22 -15.87
N SER A 125 -15.08 -15.09 -15.42
CA SER A 125 -14.67 -15.40 -14.05
C SER A 125 -15.37 -14.51 -13.02
N SER A 126 -15.40 -14.92 -11.75
CA SER A 126 -16.10 -14.18 -10.68
C SER A 126 -15.63 -12.73 -10.54
N ASN A 127 -14.32 -12.49 -10.65
CA ASN A 127 -13.74 -11.14 -10.55
C ASN A 127 -14.10 -10.22 -11.73
N ILE A 128 -14.28 -10.80 -12.91
CA ILE A 128 -14.64 -10.04 -14.11
C ILE A 128 -16.14 -9.79 -14.15
N PHE A 129 -16.95 -10.69 -13.59
CA PHE A 129 -18.40 -10.65 -13.66
C PHE A 129 -19.01 -9.33 -13.18
N GLU A 130 -18.52 -8.74 -12.08
CA GLU A 130 -19.05 -7.47 -11.56
C GLU A 130 -18.88 -6.31 -12.55
N ILE A 131 -17.83 -6.33 -13.37
CA ILE A 131 -17.61 -5.34 -14.42
C ILE A 131 -18.41 -5.73 -15.67
N ALA A 132 -18.36 -6.99 -16.07
CA ALA A 132 -19.04 -7.50 -17.25
C ALA A 132 -20.57 -7.35 -17.15
N ASN A 133 -21.16 -7.50 -15.98
CA ASN A 133 -22.61 -7.39 -15.76
C ASN A 133 -23.16 -5.98 -15.98
N GLU A 134 -22.31 -4.95 -15.85
CA GLU A 134 -22.68 -3.58 -16.17
C GLU A 134 -22.45 -3.23 -17.65
N ILE A 135 -21.61 -3.99 -18.34
CA ILE A 135 -21.17 -3.68 -19.71
C ILE A 135 -21.93 -4.52 -20.75
N PHE A 136 -22.08 -5.82 -20.54
CA PHE A 136 -22.69 -6.75 -21.47
C PHE A 136 -24.15 -7.07 -21.13
N LYS A 137 -24.90 -7.48 -22.15
CA LYS A 137 -26.26 -8.00 -21.97
C LYS A 137 -26.19 -9.44 -21.46
N ASN A 138 -26.57 -9.67 -20.21
CA ASN A 138 -26.69 -10.99 -19.58
C ASN A 138 -25.42 -11.87 -19.66
N PRO A 139 -24.24 -11.41 -19.20
CA PRO A 139 -23.07 -12.27 -19.12
C PRO A 139 -23.33 -13.45 -18.19
N SER A 140 -22.72 -14.59 -18.47
CA SER A 140 -22.76 -15.77 -17.61
C SER A 140 -21.51 -15.85 -16.73
N ARG A 141 -21.67 -16.30 -15.49
CA ARG A 141 -20.54 -16.55 -14.60
C ARG A 141 -20.03 -17.99 -14.78
N LEU A 142 -18.70 -18.14 -14.85
CA LEU A 142 -18.02 -19.43 -15.03
C LEU A 142 -18.01 -20.26 -13.73
N GLU A 143 -18.06 -19.61 -12.56
CA GLU A 143 -18.03 -20.22 -11.23
C GLU A 143 -19.05 -19.62 -10.25
N THR A 144 -19.34 -20.33 -9.15
CA THR A 144 -20.20 -19.85 -8.06
C THR A 144 -19.42 -19.24 -6.87
N GLY A 145 -18.11 -19.02 -7.00
CA GLY A 145 -17.28 -18.40 -5.95
C GLY A 145 -17.45 -16.88 -5.82
N GLY A 146 -17.30 -16.36 -4.60
CA GLY A 146 -17.36 -14.91 -4.29
C GLY A 146 -16.22 -14.09 -4.91
N ILE A 147 -16.31 -12.77 -4.78
CA ILE A 147 -15.31 -11.80 -5.30
C ILE A 147 -13.94 -12.08 -4.65
N TYR A 148 -12.91 -12.36 -5.45
CA TYR A 148 -11.53 -12.47 -4.97
C TYR A 148 -10.89 -11.08 -4.90
N ASN A 149 -10.91 -10.46 -3.72
CA ASN A 149 -10.21 -9.21 -3.48
C ASN A 149 -8.82 -9.47 -2.94
N LYS A 150 -7.77 -9.14 -3.70
CA LYS A 150 -6.37 -9.19 -3.22
C LYS A 150 -6.10 -8.25 -2.04
N LEU A 151 -7.02 -7.32 -1.75
CA LEU A 151 -7.04 -6.49 -0.54
C LEU A 151 -7.41 -7.26 0.74
N GLU A 152 -7.88 -8.51 0.61
CA GLU A 152 -8.33 -9.40 1.68
C GLU A 152 -7.35 -10.53 2.05
N ASP A 153 -6.17 -10.63 1.42
CA ASP A 153 -5.16 -11.58 1.90
C ASP A 153 -4.60 -11.07 3.24
N ASP A 154 -5.35 -11.38 4.31
CA ASP A 154 -5.05 -11.19 5.72
C ASP A 154 -3.95 -12.16 6.23
N GLU A 155 -3.22 -12.84 5.33
CA GLU A 155 -2.05 -13.60 5.69
C GLU A 155 -0.84 -12.67 5.84
N ILE A 156 -0.51 -12.33 7.09
CA ILE A 156 0.76 -11.67 7.40
C ILE A 156 1.91 -12.68 7.18
N GLN A 157 2.47 -12.70 5.98
CA GLN A 157 3.68 -13.47 5.68
C GLN A 157 4.90 -12.81 6.35
N TYR A 158 5.41 -13.42 7.42
CA TYR A 158 6.63 -12.97 8.08
C TYR A 158 7.84 -13.78 7.59
N ASN A 159 8.71 -13.10 6.83
CA ASN A 159 10.07 -13.55 6.56
C ASN A 159 10.87 -13.55 7.88
N VAL A 160 10.96 -14.70 8.53
CA VAL A 160 11.84 -14.94 9.68
C VAL A 160 13.08 -15.66 9.18
N PHE A 161 14.06 -14.88 8.72
CA PHE A 161 15.32 -15.32 8.11
C PHE A 161 15.17 -15.95 6.72
N ASN A 162 16.19 -15.71 5.88
CA ASN A 162 16.35 -16.41 4.60
C ASN A 162 16.24 -17.92 4.85
N LYS A 163 15.14 -18.52 4.37
CA LYS A 163 14.81 -19.95 4.23
C LYS A 163 13.67 -20.56 5.07
N ILE A 164 12.97 -19.84 5.96
CA ILE A 164 11.81 -20.45 6.64
C ILE A 164 10.62 -19.49 6.76
N ASP A 165 9.59 -19.74 5.96
CA ASP A 165 8.25 -19.17 6.12
C ASP A 165 7.58 -19.86 7.31
N ILE A 166 7.63 -19.26 8.50
CA ILE A 166 6.88 -19.76 9.64
C ILE A 166 5.52 -19.07 9.65
N LYS A 167 4.48 -19.79 9.22
CA LYS A 167 3.09 -19.37 9.41
C LYS A 167 2.76 -19.42 10.92
N ILE A 168 2.85 -18.29 11.60
CA ILE A 168 2.38 -18.13 12.99
C ILE A 168 0.98 -17.52 12.94
N SER A 169 0.04 -18.05 13.71
CA SER A 169 -1.28 -17.42 13.83
C SER A 169 -1.17 -16.00 14.40
N LYS A 170 -2.03 -15.10 13.92
CA LYS A 170 -2.12 -13.70 14.39
C LYS A 170 -2.22 -13.62 15.92
N GLU A 171 -2.96 -14.54 16.55
CA GLU A 171 -3.14 -14.60 18.00
C GLU A 171 -1.85 -14.95 18.76
N ASN A 172 -1.11 -15.96 18.32
CA ASN A 172 0.14 -16.37 18.96
C ASN A 172 1.24 -15.30 18.81
N PHE A 173 1.26 -14.61 17.68
CA PHE A 173 2.11 -13.45 17.45
C PHE A 173 1.79 -12.30 18.43
N GLN A 174 0.51 -11.99 18.63
CA GLN A 174 0.08 -10.96 19.58
C GLN A 174 0.46 -11.32 21.02
N LYS A 175 0.38 -12.60 21.42
CA LYS A 175 0.84 -13.07 22.75
C LYS A 175 2.35 -12.87 22.95
N LEU A 176 3.17 -13.21 21.95
CA LEU A 176 4.63 -12.99 21.96
C LEU A 176 4.99 -11.51 22.06
N LYS A 177 4.33 -10.66 21.25
CA LYS A 177 4.44 -9.20 21.31
C LYS A 177 4.15 -8.71 22.73
N ARG A 178 2.99 -9.05 23.28
CA ARG A 178 2.53 -8.64 24.63
C ARG A 178 3.53 -8.98 25.72
N PHE A 179 4.01 -10.22 25.75
CA PHE A 179 4.96 -10.67 26.77
C PHE A 179 6.27 -9.88 26.70
N SER A 180 6.79 -9.71 25.48
CA SER A 180 8.07 -9.02 25.27
C SER A 180 8.02 -7.53 25.64
N GLU A 181 6.90 -6.86 25.40
CA GLU A 181 6.67 -5.47 25.78
C GLU A 181 6.52 -5.29 27.29
N ILE A 182 5.79 -6.17 27.98
CA ILE A 182 5.64 -6.13 29.45
C ILE A 182 7.00 -6.32 30.12
N ALA A 183 7.79 -7.30 29.65
CA ALA A 183 9.13 -7.55 30.14
C ALA A 183 10.03 -6.32 29.96
N LEU A 184 9.91 -5.61 28.83
CA LEU A 184 10.67 -4.41 28.57
C LEU A 184 10.22 -3.19 29.40
N LYS A 185 8.90 -2.96 29.58
CA LYS A 185 8.40 -1.89 30.46
C LYS A 185 8.96 -2.02 31.88
N LYS A 186 9.04 -3.25 32.41
CA LYS A 186 9.68 -3.54 33.70
C LYS A 186 11.20 -3.27 33.68
N PHE A 187 11.88 -3.59 32.58
CA PHE A 187 13.32 -3.34 32.44
C PHE A 187 13.65 -1.84 32.33
N LEU A 188 12.91 -1.09 31.52
CA LEU A 188 13.12 0.36 31.32
C LEU A 188 12.84 1.16 32.60
N LYS A 189 11.89 0.73 33.45
CA LYS A 189 11.67 1.32 34.79
C LYS A 189 12.88 1.17 35.73
N LYS A 190 13.77 0.20 35.48
CA LYS A 190 14.98 -0.02 36.30
C LYS A 190 16.20 0.75 35.78
N ASN A 191 16.21 1.21 34.53
CA ASN A 191 17.30 2.00 33.99
C ASN A 191 17.13 3.48 34.39
N LYS A 192 18.18 4.01 35.02
CA LYS A 192 18.27 5.31 35.71
C LYS A 192 17.67 6.50 34.93
N VAL A 193 17.19 7.48 35.71
CA VAL A 193 16.82 8.83 35.30
C VAL A 193 17.94 9.43 34.45
N LYS A 194 17.76 9.43 33.12
CA LYS A 194 18.51 10.30 32.22
C LYS A 194 17.80 11.65 32.19
N ASN A 195 18.55 12.73 32.34
CA ASN A 195 18.05 14.07 32.03
C ASN A 195 17.96 14.17 30.50
N TYR A 196 16.76 13.95 29.97
CA TYR A 196 16.49 14.05 28.55
C TYR A 196 16.23 15.51 28.18
N GLU A 197 16.88 16.00 27.13
CA GLU A 197 16.69 17.35 26.61
C GLU A 197 15.44 17.43 25.72
N LYS A 198 15.22 16.39 24.91
CA LYS A 198 14.08 16.31 23.99
C LYS A 198 13.49 14.91 23.98
N THR A 199 12.20 14.86 23.72
CA THR A 199 11.47 13.61 23.51
C THR A 199 11.10 13.49 22.04
N GLY A 200 11.26 12.31 21.45
CA GLY A 200 10.87 12.07 20.07
C GLY A 200 10.18 10.73 19.89
N ALA A 201 9.60 10.51 18.72
CA ALA A 201 9.05 9.22 18.32
C ALA A 201 9.51 8.80 16.93
N PHE A 202 9.83 7.53 16.77
CA PHE A 202 9.98 6.86 15.48
C PHE A 202 8.66 6.18 15.13
N VAL A 203 8.07 6.57 13.99
CA VAL A 203 6.77 6.06 13.54
C VAL A 203 6.97 5.04 12.41
N GLU A 204 6.52 3.81 12.62
CA GLU A 204 6.60 2.70 11.65
C GLU A 204 8.03 2.25 11.26
N PHE A 205 8.98 2.32 12.19
CA PHE A 205 10.37 1.91 11.95
C PHE A 205 10.58 0.42 12.20
N ASP A 206 11.02 -0.32 11.17
CA ASP A 206 11.43 -1.72 11.35
C ASP A 206 12.69 -1.82 12.21
N THR A 207 12.53 -2.43 13.39
CA THR A 207 13.59 -2.59 14.41
C THR A 207 14.88 -3.23 13.87
N ILE A 208 14.79 -4.16 12.91
CA ILE A 208 15.98 -4.84 12.37
C ILE A 208 16.64 -3.99 11.28
N LYS A 209 15.85 -3.37 10.39
CA LYS A 209 16.39 -2.52 9.32
C LYS A 209 17.09 -1.27 9.89
N PHE A 210 16.56 -0.72 10.97
CA PHE A 210 17.06 0.49 11.63
C PHE A 210 17.82 0.22 12.95
N GLU A 211 18.38 -0.99 13.11
CA GLU A 211 19.14 -1.39 14.30
C GLU A 211 20.26 -0.40 14.66
N SER A 212 21.03 0.07 13.65
CA SER A 212 22.10 1.06 13.86
C SER A 212 21.58 2.39 14.40
N LEU A 213 20.47 2.90 13.85
CA LEU A 213 19.82 4.13 14.32
C LEU A 213 19.35 3.96 15.77
N PHE A 214 18.71 2.83 16.08
CA PHE A 214 18.22 2.52 17.41
C PHE A 214 19.39 2.47 18.42
N GLN A 215 20.49 1.82 18.08
CA GLN A 215 21.67 1.75 18.96
C GLN A 215 22.33 3.11 19.16
N ASN A 216 22.48 3.91 18.10
CA ASN A 216 23.19 5.19 18.18
C ASN A 216 22.38 6.29 18.85
N VAL A 217 21.04 6.30 18.74
CA VAL A 217 20.21 7.34 19.38
C VAL A 217 20.34 7.34 20.90
N SER A 218 20.63 6.17 21.49
CA SER A 218 20.82 5.99 22.93
C SER A 218 22.02 6.76 23.52
N LYS A 219 22.94 7.22 22.66
CA LYS A 219 24.14 8.00 23.01
C LYS A 219 23.84 9.48 23.20
N PHE A 220 22.68 9.94 22.75
CA PHE A 220 22.23 11.33 22.89
C PHE A 220 21.28 11.47 24.08
N PRO A 221 21.09 12.69 24.63
CA PRO A 221 20.14 12.96 25.70
C PRO A 221 18.69 13.01 25.17
N LEU A 222 18.28 11.98 24.43
CA LEU A 222 16.97 11.88 23.78
C LEU A 222 16.14 10.75 24.40
N LYS A 223 14.88 11.06 24.71
CA LYS A 223 13.88 10.05 25.07
C LYS A 223 13.11 9.66 23.82
N ILE A 224 13.32 8.45 23.30
CA ILE A 224 12.71 8.02 22.05
C ILE A 224 11.65 6.95 22.28
N PHE A 225 10.47 7.21 21.76
CA PHE A 225 9.40 6.23 21.63
C PHE A 225 9.44 5.55 20.25
N SER A 226 8.99 4.30 20.17
CA SER A 226 8.69 3.63 18.90
C SER A 226 7.19 3.39 18.83
N TYR A 227 6.56 4.00 17.83
CA TYR A 227 5.13 3.91 17.56
C TYR A 227 4.94 3.14 16.25
N ASN A 228 4.77 1.81 16.35
CA ASN A 228 4.61 0.95 15.19
C ASN A 228 3.31 0.14 15.28
N ARG A 229 2.50 0.20 14.22
CA ARG A 229 1.21 -0.48 14.09
C ARG A 229 1.29 -1.64 13.10
N ARG A 230 1.99 -1.47 11.97
CA ARG A 230 2.11 -2.53 10.95
C ARG A 230 2.97 -3.69 11.43
N ARG A 231 4.14 -3.39 12.00
CA ARG A 231 5.04 -4.38 12.61
C ARG A 231 5.45 -3.92 14.00
N PRO A 232 5.12 -4.67 15.06
CA PRO A 232 5.50 -4.25 16.40
C PRO A 232 7.00 -4.11 16.55
N SER A 233 7.44 -3.21 17.42
CA SER A 233 8.87 -2.97 17.68
C SER A 233 9.56 -4.21 18.26
N ILE A 234 8.81 -5.11 18.89
CA ILE A 234 9.30 -6.38 19.45
C ILE A 234 8.39 -7.53 19.03
N TRP A 235 8.96 -8.53 18.36
CA TRP A 235 8.27 -9.76 17.94
C TRP A 235 9.15 -11.02 17.98
N ASN A 236 10.45 -10.87 18.26
CA ASN A 236 11.37 -11.98 18.50
C ASN A 236 12.51 -11.57 19.45
N LYS A 237 13.37 -12.53 19.81
CA LYS A 237 14.54 -12.33 20.69
C LYS A 237 15.51 -11.26 20.18
N LYS A 238 15.77 -11.23 18.86
CA LYS A 238 16.66 -10.23 18.24
C LYS A 238 16.09 -8.81 18.41
N THR A 239 14.83 -8.59 18.03
CA THR A 239 14.19 -7.28 18.19
C THR A 239 14.08 -6.85 19.65
N PHE A 240 13.84 -7.80 20.57
CA PHE A 240 13.84 -7.51 22.00
C PHE A 240 15.21 -7.00 22.45
N SER A 241 16.30 -7.66 22.03
CA SER A 241 17.66 -7.22 22.35
C SER A 241 17.97 -5.83 21.79
N ILE A 242 17.55 -5.53 20.56
CA ILE A 242 17.77 -4.21 19.94
C ILE A 242 17.05 -3.11 20.73
N VAL A 243 15.76 -3.29 21.03
CA VAL A 243 14.96 -2.30 21.77
C VAL A 243 15.49 -2.15 23.20
N LYS A 244 15.84 -3.26 23.86
CA LYS A 244 16.44 -3.26 25.20
C LYS A 244 17.75 -2.47 25.25
N ASN A 245 18.65 -2.69 24.30
CA ASN A 245 19.97 -2.07 24.31
C ASN A 245 19.96 -0.61 23.84
N SER A 246 18.91 -0.19 23.12
CA SER A 246 18.74 1.18 22.63
C SER A 246 18.04 2.12 23.63
N ASN A 247 17.45 1.59 24.70
CA ASN A 247 16.55 2.32 25.61
C ASN A 247 15.34 2.98 24.89
N ILE A 248 14.96 2.48 23.71
CA ILE A 248 13.74 2.92 23.02
C ILE A 248 12.52 2.38 23.77
N ILE A 249 11.50 3.23 23.90
CA ILE A 249 10.26 2.90 24.61
C ILE A 249 9.19 2.52 23.58
N PRO A 250 8.86 1.23 23.40
CA PRO A 250 7.78 0.86 22.49
C PRO A 250 6.42 1.32 23.05
N TYR A 251 5.58 1.86 22.18
CA TYR A 251 4.18 2.15 22.45
C TYR A 251 3.29 1.08 21.83
N SER A 252 2.29 0.59 22.56
CA SER A 252 1.45 -0.52 22.09
C SER A 252 -0.03 -0.36 22.44
N ASP A 253 -0.85 -1.13 21.72
CA ASP A 253 -2.32 -1.18 21.78
C ASP A 253 -2.86 -1.44 23.18
N HIS A 254 -2.08 -2.09 24.05
CA HIS A 254 -2.48 -2.33 25.44
C HIS A 254 -2.62 -1.05 26.27
N ASN A 255 -2.20 0.10 25.74
CA ASN A 255 -2.46 1.38 26.35
C ASN A 255 -3.85 1.94 25.98
N TYR A 256 -4.57 1.33 25.04
CA TYR A 256 -5.87 1.82 24.53
C TYR A 256 -6.95 0.74 24.61
N GLU A 257 -7.97 0.99 25.42
CA GLU A 257 -9.22 0.22 25.43
C GLU A 257 -10.23 0.94 24.53
N ALA A 258 -10.64 0.28 23.44
CA ALA A 258 -11.68 0.81 22.58
C ALA A 258 -12.97 0.97 23.39
N LYS A 259 -13.55 2.17 23.35
CA LYS A 259 -14.81 2.46 24.05
C LYS A 259 -15.97 2.12 23.13
N GLU A 260 -17.12 1.74 23.69
CA GLU A 260 -18.32 1.39 22.90
C GLU A 260 -18.67 2.46 21.86
N GLY A 261 -18.56 3.75 22.21
CA GLY A 261 -18.81 4.87 21.29
C GLY A 261 -17.86 4.99 20.09
N ASP A 262 -16.72 4.29 20.09
CA ASP A 262 -15.82 4.24 18.92
C ASP A 262 -16.45 3.49 17.75
N LEU A 263 -17.24 2.45 18.05
CA LEU A 263 -17.94 1.65 17.05
C LEU A 263 -19.14 2.43 16.47
N ASP A 264 -19.74 3.31 17.27
CA ASP A 264 -20.90 4.10 16.85
C ASP A 264 -20.51 5.21 15.86
N ASP A 265 -19.39 5.91 16.12
CA ASP A 265 -18.82 6.89 15.18
C ASP A 265 -18.54 6.24 13.81
N ALA A 266 -17.89 5.06 13.82
CA ALA A 266 -17.53 4.34 12.60
C ALA A 266 -18.76 3.89 11.81
N LYS A 267 -19.76 3.32 12.51
CA LYS A 267 -21.03 2.92 11.90
C LYS A 267 -21.77 4.10 11.29
N LYS A 268 -21.77 5.25 11.96
CA LYS A 268 -22.44 6.46 11.47
C LYS A 268 -21.80 6.94 10.17
N ILE A 269 -20.49 7.15 10.15
CA ILE A 269 -19.76 7.58 8.94
C ILE A 269 -19.99 6.59 7.80
N TYR A 270 -19.89 5.29 8.07
CA TYR A 270 -20.12 4.27 7.05
C TYR A 270 -21.55 4.29 6.49
N THR A 271 -22.55 4.43 7.36
CA THR A 271 -23.98 4.51 6.96
C THR A 271 -24.26 5.74 6.12
N ASP A 272 -23.70 6.90 6.48
CA ASP A 272 -23.88 8.14 5.73
C ASP A 272 -23.26 8.02 4.32
N ILE A 273 -22.09 7.40 4.19
CA ILE A 273 -21.47 7.12 2.88
C ILE A 273 -22.28 6.09 2.07
N LEU A 274 -22.79 5.04 2.73
CA LEU A 274 -23.62 4.03 2.08
C LEU A 274 -24.85 4.68 1.44
N ASN A 275 -25.55 5.56 2.16
CA ASN A 275 -26.72 6.27 1.65
C ASN A 275 -26.40 7.12 0.41
N ILE A 276 -25.23 7.77 0.37
CA ILE A 276 -24.80 8.53 -0.82
C ILE A 276 -24.52 7.59 -1.99
N PHE A 277 -23.87 6.45 -1.73
CA PHE A 277 -23.54 5.48 -2.76
C PHE A 277 -24.77 4.70 -3.26
N ASP A 278 -25.86 4.66 -2.50
CA ASP A 278 -27.14 4.07 -2.92
C ASP A 278 -27.90 4.95 -3.92
N ASN A 279 -27.70 6.27 -3.89
CA ASN A 279 -28.26 7.18 -4.90
C ASN A 279 -27.57 7.02 -6.28
N LEU A 280 -26.39 6.39 -6.32
CA LEU A 280 -25.54 6.13 -7.49
C LEU A 280 -25.04 7.37 -8.27
N SER A 281 -25.71 8.54 -8.21
CA SER A 281 -25.35 9.78 -8.92
C SER A 281 -23.87 10.15 -8.73
N PHE A 282 -23.43 10.28 -7.47
CA PHE A 282 -22.02 10.56 -7.15
C PHE A 282 -21.07 9.56 -7.81
N LEU A 283 -21.35 8.26 -7.70
CA LEU A 283 -20.49 7.23 -8.27
C LEU A 283 -20.47 7.32 -9.80
N GLN A 284 -21.63 7.60 -10.40
CA GLN A 284 -21.77 7.65 -11.84
C GLN A 284 -21.06 8.87 -12.45
N GLU A 285 -21.13 10.01 -11.77
CA GLU A 285 -20.58 11.29 -12.22
C GLU A 285 -19.09 11.44 -11.90
N TYR A 286 -18.62 10.94 -10.76
CA TYR A 286 -17.23 11.10 -10.35
C TYR A 286 -16.31 10.07 -10.99
N PHE A 287 -16.71 8.79 -11.02
CA PHE A 287 -15.87 7.70 -11.51
C PHE A 287 -16.11 7.44 -13.00
N ILE A 288 -15.57 8.34 -13.82
CA ILE A 288 -15.64 8.31 -15.28
C ILE A 288 -14.24 8.12 -15.85
N PHE A 289 -14.13 7.25 -16.85
CA PHE A 289 -12.94 7.13 -17.68
C PHE A 289 -13.38 6.96 -19.14
N ASP A 290 -12.76 7.73 -20.05
CA ASP A 290 -13.06 7.71 -21.48
C ASP A 290 -14.56 7.91 -21.81
N GLY A 291 -15.18 8.86 -21.10
CA GLY A 291 -16.61 9.18 -21.23
C GLY A 291 -17.57 8.11 -20.67
N GLN A 292 -17.05 7.03 -20.09
CA GLN A 292 -17.86 5.95 -19.55
C GLN A 292 -17.73 5.88 -18.03
N SER A 293 -18.87 5.84 -17.35
CA SER A 293 -18.90 5.64 -15.91
C SER A 293 -18.62 4.19 -15.56
N PHE A 294 -17.78 3.99 -14.55
CA PHE A 294 -17.50 2.68 -13.96
C PHE A 294 -17.83 2.64 -12.46
N GLY A 295 -18.41 3.71 -11.92
CA GLY A 295 -18.68 3.85 -10.48
C GLY A 295 -19.57 2.74 -9.91
N LYS A 296 -20.54 2.24 -10.69
CA LYS A 296 -21.42 1.15 -10.27
C LYS A 296 -20.65 -0.17 -10.07
N SER A 297 -19.76 -0.52 -11.00
CA SER A 297 -18.89 -1.70 -10.86
C SER A 297 -17.85 -1.52 -9.75
N LEU A 298 -17.41 -0.28 -9.47
CA LEU A 298 -16.45 0.02 -8.40
C LEU A 298 -17.09 -0.06 -7.00
N ARG A 299 -18.37 0.31 -6.87
CA ARG A 299 -19.11 0.41 -5.60
C ARG A 299 -18.87 -0.74 -4.61
N PRO A 300 -19.04 -2.03 -4.96
CA PRO A 300 -18.86 -3.12 -3.99
C PRO A 300 -17.43 -3.19 -3.43
N TYR A 301 -16.42 -2.84 -4.22
CA TYR A 301 -15.03 -2.80 -3.78
C TYR A 301 -14.77 -1.62 -2.85
N LEU A 302 -15.28 -0.43 -3.20
CA LEU A 302 -15.07 0.78 -2.42
C LEU A 302 -15.77 0.71 -1.06
N LEU A 303 -17.01 0.22 -1.00
CA LEU A 303 -17.73 0.02 0.27
C LEU A 303 -16.96 -0.93 1.20
N LYS A 304 -16.46 -2.03 0.67
CA LYS A 304 -15.69 -3.01 1.43
C LYS A 304 -14.36 -2.46 1.96
N ILE A 305 -13.69 -1.59 1.17
CA ILE A 305 -12.51 -0.87 1.64
C ILE A 305 -12.90 0.07 2.80
N LEU A 306 -13.98 0.83 2.64
CA LEU A 306 -14.42 1.84 3.60
C LEU A 306 -14.84 1.25 4.94
N GLU A 307 -15.58 0.13 4.92
CA GLU A 307 -16.03 -0.57 6.12
C GLU A 307 -14.86 -0.84 7.08
N ARG A 308 -13.75 -1.36 6.54
CA ARG A 308 -12.52 -1.61 7.30
C ARG A 308 -11.79 -0.32 7.65
N LYS A 309 -11.55 0.56 6.66
CA LYS A 309 -10.67 1.72 6.82
C LYS A 309 -11.21 2.78 7.76
N ILE A 310 -12.52 2.99 7.81
CA ILE A 310 -13.15 3.96 8.73
C ILE A 310 -12.93 3.53 10.18
N SER A 311 -13.18 2.27 10.49
CA SER A 311 -12.99 1.70 11.83
C SER A 311 -11.52 1.76 12.26
N ASP A 312 -10.61 1.33 11.38
CA ASP A 312 -9.17 1.40 11.62
C ASP A 312 -8.69 2.85 11.84
N ALA A 313 -9.23 3.81 11.08
CA ALA A 313 -8.87 5.22 11.19
C ALA A 313 -9.30 5.81 12.53
N ILE A 314 -10.56 5.63 12.93
CA ILE A 314 -11.06 6.19 14.21
C ILE A 314 -10.26 5.66 15.38
N LYS A 315 -10.01 4.35 15.41
CA LYS A 315 -9.21 3.71 16.45
C LYS A 315 -7.79 4.29 16.49
N GLU A 316 -7.14 4.37 15.34
CA GLU A 316 -5.77 4.86 15.24
C GLU A 316 -5.66 6.35 15.61
N ILE A 317 -6.61 7.19 15.20
CA ILE A 317 -6.66 8.62 15.54
C ILE A 317 -6.73 8.80 17.07
N LYS A 318 -7.64 8.08 17.74
CA LYS A 318 -7.80 8.16 19.21
C LYS A 318 -6.53 7.70 19.93
N MET A 319 -5.97 6.57 19.50
CA MET A 319 -4.72 6.04 20.05
C MET A 319 -3.54 7.01 19.87
N ALA A 320 -3.36 7.55 18.67
CA ALA A 320 -2.28 8.48 18.35
C ALA A 320 -2.42 9.79 19.15
N LYS A 321 -3.65 10.28 19.34
CA LYS A 321 -3.94 11.46 20.16
C LYS A 321 -3.53 11.25 21.61
N GLU A 322 -3.92 10.14 22.22
CA GLU A 322 -3.51 9.79 23.58
C GLU A 322 -1.98 9.66 23.71
N PHE A 323 -1.34 9.00 22.74
CA PHE A 323 0.11 8.87 22.70
C PHE A 323 0.80 10.24 22.66
N ILE A 324 0.38 11.13 21.78
CA ILE A 324 0.95 12.47 21.64
C ILE A 324 0.79 13.28 22.93
N SER A 325 -0.41 13.28 23.52
CA SER A 325 -0.70 14.02 24.75
C SER A 325 0.11 13.49 25.95
N SER A 326 0.25 12.17 26.08
CA SER A 326 0.96 11.56 27.22
C SER A 326 2.49 11.58 27.08
N SER A 327 3.01 11.63 25.86
CA SER A 327 4.45 11.46 25.60
C SER A 327 5.25 12.76 25.59
N LYS A 328 4.60 13.94 25.53
CA LYS A 328 5.26 15.26 25.49
C LYS A 328 6.36 15.33 24.42
N LEU A 329 6.03 14.91 23.20
CA LEU A 329 6.98 14.83 22.10
C LEU A 329 7.43 16.24 21.68
N SER A 330 8.69 16.37 21.30
CA SER A 330 9.27 17.55 20.66
C SER A 330 9.41 17.36 19.14
N PHE A 331 9.54 16.11 18.69
CA PHE A 331 9.58 15.76 17.27
C PHE A 331 9.07 14.34 17.00
N ILE A 332 8.69 14.07 15.76
CA ILE A 332 8.49 12.73 15.22
C ILE A 332 9.38 12.53 13.99
N VAL A 333 9.81 11.30 13.76
CA VAL A 333 10.44 10.89 12.52
C VAL A 333 9.53 9.88 11.84
N ILE A 334 9.22 10.14 10.57
CA ILE A 334 8.40 9.28 9.71
C ILE A 334 9.23 8.81 8.52
N LEU A 335 8.86 7.67 7.95
CA LEU A 335 9.48 7.17 6.72
C LEU A 335 8.74 7.68 5.49
N SER A 336 7.42 7.78 5.53
CA SER A 336 6.58 8.20 4.41
C SER A 336 5.53 9.23 4.86
N GLU A 337 5.23 10.21 4.00
CA GLU A 337 4.10 11.14 4.18
C GLU A 337 2.75 10.56 3.73
N SER A 338 2.73 9.39 3.08
CA SER A 338 1.50 8.75 2.58
C SER A 338 1.04 7.55 3.42
N GLY A 339 1.85 7.10 4.37
CA GLY A 339 1.50 5.95 5.21
C GLY A 339 0.34 6.26 6.15
N PHE A 340 -0.62 5.34 6.26
CA PHE A 340 -1.84 5.50 7.08
C PHE A 340 -1.58 6.06 8.50
N THR A 341 -0.71 5.42 9.28
CA THR A 341 -0.34 5.86 10.64
C THR A 341 0.50 7.12 10.60
N GLU A 342 1.46 7.21 9.67
CA GLU A 342 2.35 8.36 9.52
C GLU A 342 1.56 9.65 9.24
N GLN A 343 0.53 9.58 8.40
CA GLN A 343 -0.38 10.70 8.09
C GLN A 343 -1.12 11.18 9.34
N ILE A 344 -1.71 10.26 10.11
CA ILE A 344 -2.40 10.59 11.37
C ILE A 344 -1.41 11.26 12.35
N MET A 345 -0.26 10.63 12.58
CA MET A 345 0.78 11.14 13.48
C MET A 345 1.28 12.52 13.05
N MET A 346 1.49 12.74 11.75
CA MET A 346 1.92 14.02 11.19
C MET A 346 0.87 15.12 11.38
N LYS A 347 -0.40 14.85 11.10
CA LYS A 347 -1.49 15.83 11.30
C LYS A 347 -1.65 16.20 12.77
N LEU A 348 -1.62 15.22 13.65
CA LEU A 348 -1.69 15.46 15.10
C LEU A 348 -0.43 16.16 15.64
N ALA A 349 0.75 15.80 15.15
CA ALA A 349 2.01 16.46 15.51
C ALA A 349 1.97 17.95 15.21
N ARG A 350 1.55 18.33 14.00
CA ARG A 350 1.40 19.74 13.59
C ARG A 350 0.47 20.52 14.51
N ARG A 351 -0.69 19.96 14.85
CA ARG A 351 -1.65 20.59 15.78
C ARG A 351 -1.09 20.81 17.18
N ASN A 352 -0.08 20.03 17.58
CA ASN A 352 0.58 20.13 18.87
C ASN A 352 1.96 20.80 18.78
N ASN A 353 2.28 21.48 17.67
CA ASN A 353 3.56 22.13 17.41
C ASN A 353 4.78 21.18 17.59
N ILE A 354 4.61 19.92 17.22
CA ILE A 354 5.64 18.88 17.25
C ILE A 354 6.31 18.84 15.87
N GLN A 355 7.64 18.92 15.85
CA GLN A 355 8.41 18.92 14.60
C GLN A 355 8.31 17.56 13.88
N VAL A 356 8.04 17.58 12.58
CA VAL A 356 7.97 16.40 11.72
C VAL A 356 9.22 16.30 10.85
N ILE A 357 9.91 15.16 10.92
CA ILE A 357 11.11 14.88 10.12
C ILE A 357 10.81 13.71 9.18
N LEU A 358 10.87 13.96 7.86
CA LEU A 358 10.81 12.89 6.88
C LEU A 358 12.21 12.31 6.68
N LEU A 359 12.35 11.03 6.99
CA LEU A 359 13.54 10.26 6.67
C LEU A 359 13.34 9.55 5.33
N GLN A 360 14.20 9.84 4.35
CA GLN A 360 14.11 9.18 3.06
C GLN A 360 14.18 7.65 3.22
N HIS A 361 13.18 6.96 2.70
CA HIS A 361 13.08 5.49 2.73
C HIS A 361 13.01 4.86 1.32
N GLY A 362 12.56 5.64 0.33
CA GLY A 362 12.35 5.23 -1.06
C GLY A 362 13.16 6.07 -2.06
N LEU A 363 13.23 5.55 -3.29
CA LEU A 363 13.82 6.27 -4.41
C LEU A 363 12.79 7.26 -4.99
N PHE A 364 13.29 8.39 -5.48
CA PHE A 364 12.53 9.25 -6.36
C PHE A 364 12.58 8.72 -7.79
N PHE A 365 11.50 8.94 -8.52
CA PHE A 365 11.53 9.02 -9.96
C PHE A 365 11.91 10.46 -10.32
N TYR A 366 13.13 10.65 -10.83
CA TYR A 366 13.72 11.95 -11.10
C TYR A 366 13.28 12.50 -12.46
N SER A 367 11.98 12.63 -12.67
CA SER A 367 11.38 13.23 -13.86
C SER A 367 10.23 14.15 -13.43
N ASP A 368 10.01 15.21 -14.21
CA ASP A 368 8.98 16.21 -13.89
C ASP A 368 7.58 15.58 -13.87
N ASP A 369 7.30 14.67 -14.82
CA ASP A 369 6.02 13.93 -14.89
C ASP A 369 5.78 12.99 -13.70
N ALA A 370 6.82 12.68 -12.91
CA ALA A 370 6.69 11.80 -11.75
C ALA A 370 6.52 12.56 -10.43
N ILE A 371 6.44 13.90 -10.45
CA ILE A 371 6.31 14.70 -9.21
C ILE A 371 5.06 14.28 -8.43
N GLU A 372 3.88 14.25 -9.07
CA GLU A 372 2.63 13.84 -8.42
C GLU A 372 2.67 12.40 -7.92
N TYR A 373 3.34 11.51 -8.66
CA TYR A 373 3.54 10.15 -8.20
C TYR A 373 4.43 10.07 -6.94
N ASN A 374 5.55 10.81 -6.91
CA ASN A 374 6.44 10.83 -5.75
C ASN A 374 5.76 11.43 -4.51
N LYS A 375 4.86 12.41 -4.71
CA LYS A 375 4.00 12.97 -3.65
C LYS A 375 3.02 11.92 -3.13
N LEU A 376 2.28 11.26 -4.03
CA LEU A 376 1.37 10.15 -3.69
C LEU A 376 2.09 9.02 -2.94
N ALA A 377 3.29 8.65 -3.38
CA ALA A 377 4.10 7.61 -2.75
C ALA A 377 4.64 8.04 -1.38
N GLY A 378 4.50 9.31 -1.00
CA GLY A 378 4.93 9.87 0.29
C GLY A 378 6.44 9.89 0.47
N VAL A 379 7.20 9.76 -0.61
CA VAL A 379 8.67 9.82 -0.58
C VAL A 379 9.14 11.27 -0.63
N LEU A 380 8.42 12.13 -1.36
CA LEU A 380 8.76 13.54 -1.52
C LEU A 380 8.21 14.36 -0.34
N PRO A 381 9.03 15.21 0.33
CA PRO A 381 8.54 16.01 1.44
C PRO A 381 7.61 17.13 0.94
N GLN A 382 6.36 17.10 1.38
CA GLN A 382 5.40 18.19 1.21
C GLN A 382 5.07 18.83 2.55
N PHE A 383 5.01 17.99 3.59
CA PHE A 383 4.39 18.35 4.85
C PHE A 383 5.35 18.35 6.04
N SER A 384 6.51 17.72 5.90
CA SER A 384 7.51 17.66 6.96
C SER A 384 8.27 18.98 7.13
N ASP A 385 8.68 19.27 8.37
CA ASP A 385 9.49 20.45 8.68
C ASP A 385 10.94 20.30 8.24
N LYS A 386 11.42 19.05 8.16
CA LYS A 386 12.78 18.69 7.76
C LYS A 386 12.76 17.45 6.89
N PHE A 387 13.71 17.38 5.95
CA PHE A 387 13.91 16.22 5.10
C PHE A 387 15.34 15.70 5.22
N PHE A 388 15.48 14.43 5.57
CA PHE A 388 16.76 13.74 5.69
C PHE A 388 17.00 12.89 4.45
N ALA A 389 17.74 13.47 3.51
CA ALA A 389 18.05 12.92 2.20
C ALA A 389 19.23 11.94 2.24
N TRP A 390 19.21 10.94 1.36
CA TRP A 390 20.33 10.00 1.20
C TRP A 390 21.58 10.64 0.57
N GLY A 391 21.45 11.80 -0.07
CA GLY A 391 22.57 12.54 -0.63
C GLY A 391 22.14 13.67 -1.55
N ASN A 392 23.09 14.16 -2.35
CA ASN A 392 22.93 15.36 -3.17
C ASN A 392 21.82 15.24 -4.23
N ASN A 393 21.64 14.08 -4.86
CA ASN A 393 20.63 13.90 -5.91
C ASN A 393 19.19 14.03 -5.34
N PRO A 394 18.77 13.27 -4.31
CA PRO A 394 17.48 13.49 -3.66
C PRO A 394 17.31 14.92 -3.12
N LYS A 395 18.36 15.53 -2.59
CA LYS A 395 18.31 16.92 -2.11
C LYS A 395 17.99 17.89 -3.24
N LYS A 396 18.72 17.83 -4.37
CA LYS A 396 18.49 18.70 -5.53
C LYS A 396 17.06 18.54 -6.06
N TYR A 397 16.57 17.30 -6.13
CA TYR A 397 15.22 17.02 -6.56
C TYR A 397 14.15 17.60 -5.61
N ALA A 398 14.30 17.42 -4.29
CA ALA A 398 13.38 18.02 -3.33
C ALA A 398 13.39 19.57 -3.40
N VAL A 399 14.55 20.18 -3.66
CA VAL A 399 14.64 21.64 -3.89
C VAL A 399 13.92 22.05 -5.17
N SER A 400 14.07 21.29 -6.27
CA SER A 400 13.39 21.62 -7.54
C SER A 400 11.87 21.52 -7.44
N THR A 401 11.34 20.73 -6.50
CA THR A 401 9.89 20.67 -6.20
C THR A 401 9.42 21.75 -5.22
N GLY A 402 10.27 22.70 -4.84
CA GLY A 402 9.94 23.82 -3.96
C GLY A 402 10.19 23.59 -2.47
N PHE A 403 10.77 22.46 -2.05
CA PHE A 403 11.07 22.24 -0.63
C PHE A 403 12.29 23.07 -0.20
N PRO A 404 12.25 23.79 0.93
CA PRO A 404 13.32 24.74 1.29
C PRO A 404 14.66 24.04 1.54
N LYS A 405 15.72 24.52 0.88
CA LYS A 405 17.06 23.92 0.90
C LYS A 405 17.65 23.81 2.30
N GLU A 406 17.42 24.81 3.14
CA GLU A 406 17.87 24.89 4.53
C GLU A 406 17.19 23.88 5.47
N LYS A 407 16.08 23.28 5.03
CA LYS A 407 15.36 22.22 5.75
C LYS A 407 15.82 20.82 5.34
N ILE A 408 16.76 20.68 4.41
CA ILE A 408 17.24 19.40 3.88
C ILE A 408 18.63 19.06 4.43
N PHE A 409 18.77 17.86 5.00
CA PHE A 409 20.01 17.34 5.55
C PHE A 409 20.45 16.10 4.78
N GLU A 410 21.69 16.07 4.31
CA GLU A 410 22.26 14.90 3.63
C GLU A 410 22.89 13.98 4.67
N ILE A 411 22.30 12.79 4.86
CA ILE A 411 22.67 11.88 5.94
C ILE A 411 23.09 10.48 5.47
N GLY A 412 23.04 10.22 4.16
CA GLY A 412 23.30 8.88 3.62
C GLY A 412 22.12 7.92 3.78
N ASN A 413 22.30 6.68 3.29
CA ASN A 413 21.30 5.63 3.41
C ASN A 413 21.64 4.68 4.58
N MET A 414 21.01 4.89 5.73
CA MET A 414 21.24 4.10 6.94
C MET A 414 20.95 2.59 6.78
N ASN A 415 20.00 2.22 5.91
CA ASN A 415 19.68 0.80 5.67
C ASN A 415 20.72 0.12 4.76
N LEU A 416 21.36 0.85 3.86
CA LEU A 416 22.47 0.32 3.06
C LEU A 416 23.78 0.32 3.85
N GLU A 417 24.02 1.33 4.67
CA GLU A 417 25.23 1.44 5.51
C GLU A 417 25.47 0.17 6.34
N ARG A 418 24.43 -0.40 6.98
CA ARG A 418 24.55 -1.66 7.75
C ARG A 418 25.02 -2.86 6.92
N LYS A 419 24.84 -2.84 5.59
CA LYS A 419 25.34 -3.89 4.69
C LYS A 419 26.83 -3.71 4.42
N PHE A 420 27.32 -2.47 4.37
CA PHE A 420 28.72 -2.13 4.14
C PHE A 420 29.57 -2.11 5.40
N MET A 421 28.96 -1.98 6.59
CA MET A 421 29.67 -2.12 7.88
C MET A 421 30.07 -3.56 8.21
N LYS A 422 29.51 -4.57 7.52
CA LYS A 422 29.98 -5.96 7.64
C LYS A 422 31.32 -6.07 6.91
N LYS A 423 32.34 -6.61 7.60
CA LYS A 423 33.75 -6.77 7.20
C LYS A 423 34.04 -6.48 5.73
N LYS A 424 35.01 -5.58 5.47
CA LYS A 424 35.68 -5.46 4.17
C LYS A 424 36.23 -6.83 3.77
N GLU A 425 35.46 -7.61 3.02
CA GLU A 425 36.01 -8.74 2.30
C GLU A 425 36.93 -8.14 1.24
N THR A 426 38.22 -8.45 1.34
CA THR A 426 39.19 -8.16 0.29
C THR A 426 38.86 -9.05 -0.90
N PHE A 427 38.09 -8.51 -1.85
CA PHE A 427 37.83 -9.21 -3.09
C PHE A 427 39.10 -9.24 -3.94
N THR A 428 39.67 -10.43 -4.11
CA THR A 428 40.88 -10.68 -4.92
C THR A 428 40.64 -10.66 -6.42
N LYS A 429 39.38 -10.57 -6.86
CA LYS A 429 38.98 -10.51 -8.27
C LYS A 429 38.08 -9.31 -8.52
N LYS A 430 38.28 -8.61 -9.65
CA LYS A 430 37.34 -7.59 -10.15
C LYS A 430 35.98 -8.26 -10.35
N LYS A 431 34.99 -7.90 -9.54
CA LYS A 431 33.60 -8.35 -9.70
C LYS A 431 32.78 -7.20 -10.25
N VAL A 432 31.93 -7.48 -11.23
CA VAL A 432 30.87 -6.55 -11.68
C VAL A 432 29.62 -6.87 -10.86
N LEU A 433 29.06 -5.86 -10.20
CA LEU A 433 27.77 -5.97 -9.54
C LEU A 433 26.69 -5.54 -10.54
N LEU A 434 25.95 -6.52 -11.07
CA LEU A 434 24.75 -6.24 -11.87
C LEU A 434 23.57 -6.00 -10.92
N LEU A 435 22.98 -4.79 -10.97
CA LEU A 435 21.76 -4.47 -10.26
C LEU A 435 20.61 -4.42 -11.27
N ALA A 436 19.92 -5.54 -11.45
CA ALA A 436 18.69 -5.57 -12.23
C ALA A 436 17.50 -5.23 -11.32
N THR A 437 16.70 -4.23 -11.70
CA THR A 437 15.38 -4.02 -11.11
C THR A 437 14.38 -4.84 -11.91
N GLY A 438 13.64 -5.73 -11.25
CA GLY A 438 12.51 -6.41 -11.88
C GLY A 438 11.43 -5.42 -12.35
N PRO A 439 10.52 -5.85 -13.23
CA PRO A 439 9.38 -5.03 -13.66
C PRO A 439 8.65 -4.55 -12.42
N LYS A 440 8.54 -3.23 -12.27
CA LYS A 440 7.95 -2.62 -11.08
C LYS A 440 6.44 -2.85 -11.12
N ASN A 441 5.99 -3.84 -10.36
CA ASN A 441 4.62 -4.39 -10.34
C ASN A 441 3.45 -3.39 -10.23
N GLN A 442 3.66 -2.14 -9.81
CA GLN A 442 2.57 -1.25 -9.36
C GLN A 442 2.75 0.25 -9.62
N HIS A 443 3.90 0.69 -10.14
CA HIS A 443 4.25 2.11 -10.02
C HIS A 443 3.92 2.96 -11.26
N HIS A 444 3.78 2.37 -12.46
CA HIS A 444 3.57 3.15 -13.70
C HIS A 444 2.81 2.44 -14.84
N THR A 445 2.15 1.31 -14.64
CA THR A 445 1.34 0.63 -15.72
C THR A 445 0.49 -0.53 -15.19
N GLY A 446 0.64 -0.88 -13.89
CA GLY A 446 0.14 -2.14 -13.37
C GLY A 446 0.95 -3.33 -13.91
N VAL A 447 0.46 -4.53 -13.66
CA VAL A 447 1.03 -5.76 -14.25
C VAL A 447 0.71 -5.77 -15.75
N ASN A 448 1.73 -5.80 -16.60
CA ASN A 448 1.60 -5.99 -18.05
C ASN A 448 2.19 -7.35 -18.41
N VAL A 449 1.36 -8.23 -18.98
CA VAL A 449 1.78 -9.59 -19.36
C VAL A 449 2.97 -9.58 -20.33
N ARG A 450 2.98 -8.67 -21.31
CA ARG A 450 4.07 -8.57 -22.30
C ARG A 450 5.39 -8.14 -21.66
N GLU A 451 5.36 -7.19 -20.73
CA GLU A 451 6.56 -6.74 -20.03
C GLU A 451 7.11 -7.82 -19.08
N LEU A 452 6.23 -8.62 -18.48
CA LEU A 452 6.65 -9.77 -17.68
C LEU A 452 7.27 -10.88 -18.53
N GLU A 453 6.69 -11.20 -19.69
CA GLU A 453 7.31 -12.15 -20.63
C GLU A 453 8.67 -11.63 -21.10
N ARG A 454 8.75 -10.37 -21.54
CA ARG A 454 10.02 -9.75 -21.96
C ARG A 454 11.07 -9.79 -20.85
N PHE A 455 10.67 -9.54 -19.60
CA PHE A 455 11.58 -9.63 -18.48
C PHE A 455 12.05 -11.06 -18.20
N GLU A 456 11.15 -12.04 -18.27
CA GLU A 456 11.52 -13.45 -18.15
C GLU A 456 12.50 -13.86 -19.24
N ASP A 457 12.24 -13.49 -20.49
CA ASP A 457 13.13 -13.78 -21.61
C ASP A 457 14.54 -13.21 -21.34
N ILE A 458 14.64 -11.94 -20.90
CA ILE A 458 15.95 -11.32 -20.56
C ILE A 458 16.69 -11.99 -19.40
N VAL A 459 15.96 -12.54 -18.42
CA VAL A 459 16.56 -13.07 -17.17
C VAL A 459 16.87 -14.56 -17.28
N TYR A 460 16.08 -15.31 -18.05
CA TYR A 460 16.20 -16.75 -18.20
C TYR A 460 16.88 -17.20 -19.51
N ASP A 461 17.11 -16.30 -20.47
CA ASP A 461 18.13 -16.46 -21.52
C ASP A 461 19.55 -16.30 -20.97
#